data_AF-A0A9P0E2K3-F1
#
_entry.id   AF-A0A9P0E2K3-F1
#
_cell.length_a   1.000
_cell.length_b   1.000
_cell.length_c   1.000
_cell.angle_alpha   90.00
_cell.angle_beta   90.00
_cell.angle_gamma   90.00
#
_symmetry.space_group_name_H-M   'P 1'
#
loop_
_entity.id
_entity.type
_entity.pdbx_description
1 polymer ?
#
loop_
_entity_poly.entity_id
_entity_poly.type
_entity_poly.pdbx_seq_one_letter_code
_entity_poly.pdbx_strand_id
1 'polypeptide(L)'
;MNQLNMFLCFVLLYLSLLGGVGCCSNKNISHLNRTLSYSFEGFSCVQMFSPDDLPWQYYKVLPALGVPVVINQSNKYCYGFVLFAIDTIHLKKMLINIKKYYNHRIVCYLQYEDSLLNSFVKNETYLFGESEALITDGYRTYKFDELEKIFYEINLIGEEETWGKQRRIMNFKGREVTVAGFNVSMFTSFGQVDEKGHPAWFKGIDLYVLWRLTSLMNITWKALISKDRWGMKLPNGTWTPGVFRAVLDGKADIGVGSIWMTIEKYESMPLTAPTSMVYLRHLIRRPAASNAIWNSFFKHYPPSVWALLLVAAFINVLAISLITYCINRIRNDIAHKSNFLMLNHGNFEF
;
A
#
# COMPACT_ATOMS: atom_id res chain seq x y z
N MET A 1 8.84 16.94 44.43
CA MET A 1 8.72 17.42 43.03
C MET A 1 9.01 18.92 42.84
N ASN A 2 9.75 19.61 43.72
CA ASN A 2 9.99 21.07 43.61
C ASN A 2 11.43 21.53 43.88
N GLN A 3 12.44 20.64 43.82
CA GLN A 3 13.85 21.05 43.94
C GLN A 3 14.70 20.87 42.68
N LEU A 4 14.29 20.00 41.73
CA LEU A 4 15.00 19.86 40.44
C LEU A 4 14.80 21.07 39.50
N ASN A 5 13.64 21.74 39.54
CA ASN A 5 13.36 22.88 38.65
C ASN A 5 14.12 24.16 39.05
N MET A 6 14.54 24.29 40.32
CA MET A 6 15.29 25.46 40.77
C MET A 6 16.78 25.35 40.43
N PHE A 7 17.32 24.12 40.42
CA PHE A 7 18.70 23.84 40.00
C PHE A 7 18.90 24.07 38.49
N LEU A 8 17.91 23.73 37.64
CA LEU A 8 17.98 24.01 36.21
C LEU A 8 17.99 25.52 35.90
N CYS A 9 17.23 26.34 36.64
CA CYS A 9 17.23 27.79 36.45
C CYS A 9 18.56 28.45 36.85
N PHE A 10 19.21 27.98 37.92
CA PHE A 10 20.48 28.55 38.37
C PHE A 10 21.66 28.17 37.46
N VAL A 11 21.66 26.95 36.90
CA VAL A 11 22.68 26.53 35.91
C VAL A 11 22.52 27.28 34.59
N LEU A 12 21.29 27.59 34.17
CA LEU A 12 21.03 28.37 32.96
C LEU A 12 21.42 29.86 33.08
N LEU A 13 21.34 30.44 34.29
CA LEU A 13 21.77 31.83 34.53
C LEU A 13 23.29 31.97 34.62
N TYR A 14 23.99 30.98 35.20
CA TYR A 14 25.45 31.02 35.34
C TYR A 14 26.19 30.81 34.00
N LEU A 15 25.62 30.04 33.08
CA LEU A 15 26.18 29.82 31.72
C LEU A 15 25.98 31.01 30.77
N SER A 16 25.13 31.98 31.13
CA SER A 16 24.91 33.19 30.31
C SER A 16 25.98 34.27 30.51
N LEU A 17 26.81 34.16 31.57
CA LEU A 17 27.73 35.21 32.01
C LEU A 17 29.22 34.90 31.72
N LEU A 18 29.57 33.71 31.24
CA LEU A 18 30.97 33.31 31.03
C LEU A 18 31.22 32.77 29.62
N GLY A 19 31.72 33.65 28.74
CA GLY A 19 32.42 33.32 27.49
C GLY A 19 31.49 32.96 26.32
N GLY A 20 31.60 33.53 25.12
CA GLY A 20 32.75 34.14 24.47
C GLY A 20 32.89 33.50 23.09
N VAL A 21 32.54 34.28 22.05
CA VAL A 21 32.82 34.08 20.60
C VAL A 21 31.99 32.99 19.88
N GLY A 22 31.24 33.39 18.83
CA GLY A 22 30.75 32.47 17.79
C GLY A 22 29.27 32.51 17.40
N CYS A 23 28.72 33.72 17.13
CA CYS A 23 27.58 34.04 16.27
C CYS A 23 26.46 33.01 15.99
N CYS A 24 25.32 33.20 16.65
CA CYS A 24 24.03 33.31 15.96
C CYS A 24 23.41 34.66 16.35
N SER A 25 23.36 35.61 15.41
CA SER A 25 22.66 36.88 15.62
C SER A 25 21.18 36.59 15.90
N ASN A 26 20.53 37.37 16.78
CA ASN A 26 19.08 37.28 17.02
C ASN A 26 18.25 37.29 15.72
N LYS A 27 18.78 37.91 14.66
CA LYS A 27 18.18 37.93 13.32
C LYS A 27 18.08 36.53 12.69
N ASN A 28 19.11 35.69 12.82
CA ASN A 28 19.14 34.33 12.25
C ASN A 28 18.14 33.40 12.94
N ILE A 29 17.99 33.52 14.27
CA ILE A 29 17.01 32.75 15.03
C ILE A 29 15.58 33.11 14.60
N SER A 30 15.30 34.38 14.35
CA SER A 30 13.97 34.82 13.89
C SER A 30 13.63 34.27 12.49
N HIS A 31 14.61 34.23 11.58
CA HIS A 31 14.46 33.66 10.25
C HIS A 31 14.24 32.14 10.32
N LEU A 32 15.02 31.45 11.14
CA LEU A 32 14.88 30.01 11.33
C LEU A 32 13.50 29.66 11.91
N ASN A 33 13.05 30.39 12.94
CA ASN A 33 11.71 30.20 13.51
C ASN A 33 10.61 30.31 12.45
N ARG A 34 10.67 31.34 11.59
CA ARG A 34 9.73 31.50 10.48
C ARG A 34 9.79 30.36 9.48
N THR A 35 11.00 29.92 9.16
CA THR A 35 11.21 28.80 8.22
C THR A 35 10.60 27.52 8.79
N LEU A 36 10.82 27.23 10.07
CA LEU A 36 10.29 26.04 10.73
C LEU A 36 8.76 26.10 10.89
N SER A 37 8.19 27.24 11.28
CA SER A 37 6.75 27.40 11.39
C SER A 37 6.06 27.27 10.04
N TYR A 38 6.60 27.89 8.99
CA TYR A 38 6.15 27.74 7.61
C TYR A 38 6.21 26.28 7.17
N SER A 39 7.29 25.58 7.50
CA SER A 39 7.54 24.23 7.02
C SER A 39 6.71 23.15 7.71
N PHE A 40 6.40 23.24 9.00
CA PHE A 40 5.85 22.09 9.74
C PHE A 40 4.43 22.30 10.26
N GLU A 41 3.72 23.30 9.75
CA GLU A 41 2.30 23.46 10.03
C GLU A 41 1.51 22.19 9.67
N GLY A 42 0.76 21.65 10.64
CA GLY A 42 -0.03 20.43 10.49
C GLY A 42 0.72 19.11 10.63
N PHE A 43 2.02 19.12 10.95
CA PHE A 43 2.77 17.88 11.21
C PHE A 43 2.46 17.33 12.61
N SER A 44 2.40 15.99 12.75
CA SER A 44 2.20 15.35 14.05
C SER A 44 3.48 15.25 14.89
N CYS A 45 4.65 15.28 14.24
CA CYS A 45 5.95 15.33 14.89
C CYS A 45 7.04 15.74 13.89
N VAL A 46 8.21 16.12 14.41
CA VAL A 46 9.42 16.44 13.64
C VAL A 46 10.63 15.73 14.24
N GLN A 47 11.51 15.20 13.39
CA GLN A 47 12.79 14.60 13.77
C GLN A 47 13.91 15.60 13.55
N MET A 48 14.79 15.74 14.54
CA MET A 48 15.89 16.70 14.51
C MET A 48 17.22 15.98 14.56
N PHE A 49 18.10 16.29 13.60
CA PHE A 49 19.44 15.71 13.48
C PHE A 49 20.49 16.82 13.51
N SER A 50 21.57 16.58 14.26
CA SER A 50 22.73 17.48 14.37
C SER A 50 24.01 16.64 14.40
N PRO A 51 25.13 17.11 13.80
CA PRO A 51 26.39 16.39 13.77
C PRO A 51 27.04 16.21 15.16
N ASP A 52 26.68 17.03 16.16
CA ASP A 52 27.19 16.98 17.54
C ASP A 52 26.10 17.38 18.57
N ASP A 53 26.41 17.32 19.89
CA ASP A 53 25.56 17.83 20.98
C ASP A 53 25.00 19.19 20.60
N LEU A 54 23.67 19.24 20.40
CA LEU A 54 22.97 20.43 19.94
C LEU A 54 23.37 21.64 20.79
N PRO A 55 24.02 22.67 20.21
CA PRO A 55 24.19 23.94 20.87
C PRO A 55 22.88 24.36 21.52
N TRP A 56 22.93 24.72 22.81
CA TRP A 56 21.76 25.10 23.62
C TRP A 56 20.86 26.14 22.94
N GLN A 57 21.43 26.93 22.02
CA GLN A 57 20.75 27.91 21.19
C GLN A 57 19.67 27.31 20.29
N TYR A 58 19.82 26.07 19.82
CA TYR A 58 18.80 25.39 19.01
C TYR A 58 17.58 24.95 19.80
N TYR A 59 17.67 24.84 21.14
CA TYR A 59 16.47 24.61 21.95
C TYR A 59 15.53 25.84 21.94
N LYS A 60 16.04 27.03 21.58
CA LYS A 60 15.23 28.25 21.45
C LYS A 60 14.30 28.23 20.22
N VAL A 61 14.56 27.38 19.23
CA VAL A 61 13.70 27.23 18.05
C VAL A 61 12.63 26.16 18.21
N LEU A 62 12.71 25.30 19.26
CA LEU A 62 11.69 24.29 19.54
C LEU A 62 10.27 24.85 19.72
N PRO A 63 10.07 26.00 20.41
CA PRO A 63 8.74 26.57 20.54
C PRO A 63 8.10 26.95 19.20
N ALA A 64 8.90 27.33 18.20
CA ALA A 64 8.41 27.73 16.88
C ALA A 64 7.90 26.56 16.03
N LEU A 65 8.31 25.32 16.35
CA LEU A 65 7.81 24.13 15.67
C LEU A 65 6.38 23.80 16.06
N GLY A 66 5.95 24.14 17.29
CA GLY A 66 4.58 23.86 17.76
C GLY A 66 4.18 22.38 17.80
N VAL A 67 5.12 21.46 17.54
CA VAL A 67 4.89 20.01 17.40
C VAL A 67 5.93 19.22 18.20
N PRO A 68 5.63 17.97 18.62
CA PRO A 68 6.59 17.11 19.31
C PRO A 68 7.86 16.89 18.49
N VAL A 69 9.02 17.11 19.11
CA VAL A 69 10.34 16.94 18.48
C VAL A 69 11.03 15.70 19.01
N VAL A 70 11.48 14.84 18.09
CA VAL A 70 12.31 13.67 18.39
C VAL A 70 13.75 14.00 18.03
N ILE A 71 14.65 14.04 19.02
CA ILE A 71 16.04 14.45 18.83
C ILE A 71 16.92 13.21 18.67
N ASN A 72 17.73 13.17 17.60
CA ASN A 72 18.74 12.15 17.33
C ASN A 72 18.24 10.69 17.43
N GLN A 73 16.94 10.48 17.20
CA GLN A 73 16.32 9.16 17.17
C GLN A 73 15.42 9.03 15.94
N SER A 74 15.55 7.91 15.24
CA SER A 74 14.73 7.61 14.08
C SER A 74 13.35 7.11 14.52
N ASN A 75 12.31 7.90 14.27
CA ASN A 75 10.91 7.48 14.42
C ASN A 75 10.27 7.21 13.06
N LYS A 76 9.81 5.98 12.84
CA LYS A 76 9.18 5.55 11.56
C LYS A 76 7.88 6.28 11.23
N TYR A 77 7.21 6.87 12.22
CA TYR A 77 5.93 7.55 12.03
C TYR A 77 6.06 9.06 11.84
N CYS A 78 7.30 9.55 11.75
CA CYS A 78 7.59 10.97 11.74
C CYS A 78 8.16 11.40 10.39
N TYR A 79 7.41 12.22 9.66
CA TYR A 79 7.73 12.57 8.27
C TYR A 79 8.41 13.94 8.14
N GLY A 80 8.49 14.72 9.21
CA GLY A 80 9.22 15.99 9.23
C GLY A 80 10.66 15.78 9.69
N PHE A 81 11.63 16.37 8.99
CA PHE A 81 13.05 16.26 9.28
C PHE A 81 13.67 17.66 9.33
N VAL A 82 14.39 17.98 10.39
CA VAL A 82 15.19 19.20 10.54
C VAL A 82 16.64 18.79 10.68
N LEU A 83 17.47 19.25 9.75
CA LEU A 83 18.90 18.93 9.68
C LEU A 83 19.69 20.19 9.97
N PHE A 84 20.43 20.19 11.07
CA PHE A 84 21.42 21.22 11.36
C PHE A 84 22.76 20.74 10.84
N ALA A 85 23.37 21.49 9.93
CA ALA A 85 24.69 21.18 9.39
C ALA A 85 25.61 22.40 9.48
N ILE A 86 26.90 22.13 9.71
CA ILE A 86 27.92 23.18 9.79
C ILE A 86 28.17 23.78 8.42
N ASP A 87 28.23 22.93 7.40
CA ASP A 87 28.49 23.27 5.99
C ASP A 87 27.75 22.29 5.05
N THR A 88 27.85 22.54 3.75
CA THR A 88 27.25 21.70 2.70
C THR A 88 27.83 20.27 2.64
N ILE A 89 29.06 20.05 3.10
CA ILE A 89 29.72 18.73 3.11
C ILE A 89 29.09 17.84 4.19
N HIS A 90 28.89 18.37 5.39
CA HIS A 90 28.19 17.70 6.48
C HIS A 90 26.73 17.45 6.13
N LEU A 91 26.07 18.44 5.51
CA LEU A 91 24.70 18.28 5.03
C LEU A 91 24.58 17.10 4.05
N LYS A 92 25.50 16.99 3.09
CA LYS A 92 25.55 15.87 2.13
C LYS A 92 25.62 14.51 2.84
N LYS A 93 26.51 14.38 3.83
CA LYS A 93 26.66 13.14 4.63
C LYS A 93 25.36 12.80 5.38
N MET A 94 24.70 13.78 5.98
CA MET A 94 23.45 13.58 6.71
C MET A 94 22.32 13.16 5.77
N LEU A 95 22.19 13.83 4.62
CA LEU A 95 21.16 13.53 3.63
C LEU A 95 21.25 12.11 3.11
N ILE A 96 22.46 11.55 2.91
CA ILE A 96 22.63 10.16 2.43
C ILE A 96 21.90 9.16 3.35
N ASN A 97 21.91 9.38 4.66
CA ASN A 97 21.36 8.45 5.65
C ASN A 97 19.83 8.56 5.85
N ILE A 98 19.20 9.59 5.28
CA ILE A 98 17.76 9.82 5.44
C ILE A 98 17.01 9.18 4.27
N LYS A 99 15.89 8.54 4.55
CA LYS A 99 14.98 8.06 3.50
C LYS A 99 14.22 9.25 2.93
N LYS A 100 14.10 9.37 1.60
CA LYS A 100 13.43 10.49 0.93
C LYS A 100 12.18 9.99 0.20
N TYR A 101 11.05 10.06 0.88
CA TYR A 101 9.74 9.69 0.33
C TYR A 101 8.90 10.94 0.04
N TYR A 102 7.90 10.81 -0.84
CA TYR A 102 7.00 11.89 -1.25
C TYR A 102 6.24 12.59 -0.11
N ASN A 103 6.10 11.93 1.04
CA ASN A 103 5.44 12.49 2.22
C ASN A 103 6.43 13.10 3.22
N HIS A 104 7.74 13.00 2.98
CA HIS A 104 8.76 13.59 3.82
C HIS A 104 8.96 15.06 3.51
N ARG A 105 9.19 15.85 4.56
CA ARG A 105 9.58 17.26 4.45
C ARG A 105 10.87 17.49 5.21
N ILE A 106 11.89 17.96 4.50
CA ILE A 106 13.26 18.12 5.01
C ILE A 106 13.62 19.60 5.04
N VAL A 107 13.89 20.15 6.21
CA VAL A 107 14.42 21.50 6.37
C VAL A 107 15.88 21.40 6.78
N CYS A 108 16.76 21.95 5.96
CA CYS A 108 18.20 21.98 6.19
C CYS A 108 18.61 23.39 6.60
N TYR A 109 19.22 23.52 7.77
CA TYR A 109 19.80 24.76 8.25
C TYR A 109 21.32 24.66 8.22
N LEU A 110 21.97 25.60 7.54
CA LEU A 110 23.41 25.77 7.54
C LEU A 110 23.80 26.83 8.57
N GLN A 111 24.69 26.46 9.49
CA GLN A 111 25.08 27.33 10.60
C GLN A 111 25.87 28.57 10.12
N TYR A 112 26.66 28.42 9.07
CA TYR A 112 27.49 29.48 8.50
C TYR A 112 27.11 29.74 7.06
N GLU A 113 27.34 30.97 6.60
CA GLU A 113 27.22 31.30 5.19
C GLU A 113 28.27 30.50 4.41
N ASP A 114 27.81 29.48 3.70
CA ASP A 114 28.67 28.61 2.91
C ASP A 114 28.77 29.14 1.48
N SER A 115 29.98 29.52 1.07
CA SER A 115 30.28 29.91 -0.32
C SER A 115 29.87 28.84 -1.35
N LEU A 116 29.81 27.57 -0.94
CA LEU A 116 29.44 26.44 -1.78
C LEU A 116 27.92 26.23 -1.88
N LEU A 117 27.10 26.96 -1.12
CA LEU A 117 25.64 26.78 -1.09
C LEU A 117 25.04 26.89 -2.50
N ASN A 118 25.43 27.90 -3.28
CA ASN A 118 24.92 28.09 -4.64
C ASN A 118 25.30 26.93 -5.59
N SER A 119 26.47 26.32 -5.39
CA SER A 119 26.90 25.15 -6.16
C SER A 119 26.13 23.90 -5.71
N PHE A 120 25.96 23.72 -4.39
CA PHE A 120 25.22 22.60 -3.80
C PHE A 120 23.78 22.57 -4.28
N VAL A 121 23.09 23.70 -4.18
CA VAL A 121 21.69 23.90 -4.59
C VAL A 121 21.47 23.62 -6.09
N LYS A 122 22.49 23.83 -6.93
CA LYS A 122 22.44 23.53 -8.37
C LYS A 122 22.79 22.08 -8.73
N ASN A 123 23.78 21.51 -8.06
CA ASN A 123 24.39 20.24 -8.49
C ASN A 123 23.96 19.03 -7.67
N GLU A 124 23.48 19.22 -6.45
CA GLU A 124 23.22 18.13 -5.48
C GLU A 124 21.73 17.89 -5.26
N THR A 125 20.88 18.25 -6.24
CA THR A 125 19.41 18.14 -6.16
C THR A 125 18.92 16.70 -6.04
N TYR A 126 19.66 15.74 -6.62
CA TYR A 126 19.35 14.31 -6.53
C TYR A 126 19.35 13.76 -5.09
N LEU A 127 20.03 14.43 -4.15
CA LEU A 127 20.08 14.01 -2.74
C LEU A 127 18.72 14.07 -2.05
N PHE A 128 17.78 14.88 -2.57
CA PHE A 128 16.46 15.08 -1.97
C PHE A 128 15.38 14.12 -2.50
N GLY A 129 15.69 13.30 -3.51
CA GLY A 129 14.78 12.28 -4.04
C GLY A 129 13.39 12.82 -4.37
N GLU A 130 12.35 12.24 -3.76
CA GLU A 130 10.95 12.68 -3.88
C GLU A 130 10.47 13.51 -2.68
N SER A 131 11.35 13.83 -1.72
CA SER A 131 10.93 14.63 -0.56
C SER A 131 10.78 16.11 -0.88
N GLU A 132 9.89 16.77 -0.16
CA GLU A 132 9.84 18.23 -0.13
C GLU A 132 11.01 18.76 0.70
N ALA A 133 11.71 19.79 0.22
CA ALA A 133 12.88 20.30 0.94
C ALA A 133 13.04 21.82 0.94
N LEU A 134 13.64 22.31 2.02
CA LEU A 134 14.14 23.67 2.17
C LEU A 134 15.58 23.65 2.61
N ILE A 135 16.38 24.59 2.09
CA ILE A 135 17.72 24.86 2.58
C ILE A 135 17.79 26.33 2.96
N THR A 136 18.28 26.65 4.15
CA THR A 136 18.48 28.04 4.58
C THR A 136 19.82 28.21 5.31
N ASP A 137 20.48 29.33 5.08
CA ASP A 137 21.69 29.78 5.79
C ASP A 137 21.37 30.87 6.85
N GLY A 138 20.08 31.08 7.13
CA GLY A 138 19.58 32.14 8.01
C GLY A 138 19.42 33.51 7.34
N TYR A 139 19.89 33.69 6.10
CA TYR A 139 19.72 34.90 5.30
C TYR A 139 18.90 34.66 4.04
N ARG A 140 19.18 33.55 3.36
CA ARG A 140 18.50 33.08 2.16
C ARG A 140 17.82 31.76 2.45
N THR A 141 16.73 31.52 1.73
CA THR A 141 16.02 30.24 1.78
C THR A 141 15.75 29.77 0.36
N TYR A 142 16.12 28.53 0.10
CA TYR A 142 15.91 27.84 -1.16
C TYR A 142 14.87 26.75 -0.98
N LYS A 143 13.81 26.77 -1.79
CA LYS A 143 12.77 25.75 -1.83
C LYS A 143 13.04 24.78 -2.97
N PHE A 144 12.96 23.49 -2.67
CA PHE A 144 13.08 22.42 -3.66
C PHE A 144 11.77 22.26 -4.42
N ASP A 145 11.83 22.38 -5.74
CA ASP A 145 10.76 21.97 -6.65
C ASP A 145 10.92 20.48 -6.97
N GLU A 146 10.00 19.67 -6.45
CA GLU A 146 10.01 18.23 -6.64
C GLU A 146 9.86 17.82 -8.11
N LEU A 147 9.13 18.60 -8.92
CA LEU A 147 8.81 18.27 -10.30
C LEU A 147 9.97 18.64 -11.24
N GLU A 148 10.50 19.85 -11.08
CA GLU A 148 11.62 20.32 -11.90
C GLU A 148 12.98 19.83 -11.38
N LYS A 149 13.02 19.27 -10.16
CA LYS A 149 14.24 18.83 -9.46
C LYS A 149 15.28 19.96 -9.37
N ILE A 150 14.81 21.19 -9.18
CA ILE A 150 15.63 22.38 -9.00
C ILE A 150 15.27 23.07 -7.69
N PHE A 151 16.15 23.92 -7.20
CA PHE A 151 15.85 24.83 -6.13
C PHE A 151 15.66 26.24 -6.65
N TYR A 152 14.73 26.97 -6.05
CA TYR A 152 14.55 28.39 -6.29
C TYR A 152 14.56 29.14 -4.95
N GLU A 153 15.12 30.35 -4.98
CA GLU A 153 15.16 31.21 -3.80
C GLU A 153 13.76 31.76 -3.51
N ILE A 154 13.37 31.73 -2.24
CA ILE A 154 12.11 32.27 -1.74
C ILE A 154 12.37 33.30 -0.66
N ASN A 155 11.54 34.34 -0.60
CA ASN A 155 11.60 35.35 0.44
C ASN A 155 10.47 35.15 1.45
N LEU A 156 10.82 34.72 2.66
CA LEU A 156 9.84 34.48 3.74
C LEU A 156 9.44 35.77 4.50
N ILE A 157 9.79 36.95 3.99
CA ILE A 157 9.48 38.24 4.60
C ILE A 157 8.19 38.78 3.97
N GLY A 158 7.03 38.46 4.58
CA GLY A 158 5.77 39.17 4.31
C GLY A 158 4.61 38.33 3.75
N GLU A 159 4.76 37.02 3.58
CA GLU A 159 3.68 36.17 3.06
C GLU A 159 2.96 35.42 4.20
N GLU A 160 1.64 35.60 4.30
CA GLU A 160 0.70 34.74 5.06
C GLU A 160 0.48 33.38 4.36
N GLU A 161 1.30 33.04 3.36
CA GLU A 161 1.24 31.73 2.73
C GLU A 161 1.83 30.70 3.69
N THR A 162 0.98 29.82 4.20
CA THR A 162 1.37 28.54 4.78
C THR A 162 2.16 27.74 3.74
N TRP A 163 2.88 26.67 4.10
CA TRP A 163 3.43 25.73 3.10
C TRP A 163 2.26 25.02 2.42
N GLY A 164 1.57 25.76 1.56
CA GLY A 164 0.63 25.24 0.61
C GLY A 164 1.45 24.35 -0.28
N LYS A 165 1.02 23.10 -0.42
CA LYS A 165 1.43 22.27 -1.55
C LYS A 165 0.99 23.04 -2.80
N GLN A 166 1.83 23.94 -3.30
CA GLN A 166 1.73 24.45 -4.65
C GLN A 166 1.99 23.24 -5.54
N ARG A 167 0.94 22.43 -5.73
CA ARG A 167 0.90 21.41 -6.75
C ARG A 167 0.85 22.18 -8.06
N ARG A 168 2.01 22.60 -8.53
CA ARG A 168 2.12 23.31 -9.80
C ARG A 168 1.85 22.26 -10.88
N ILE A 169 0.59 22.17 -11.28
CA ILE A 169 0.22 21.31 -12.39
C ILE A 169 0.80 21.96 -13.64
N MET A 170 1.82 21.32 -14.23
CA MET A 170 2.45 21.81 -15.44
C MET A 170 1.41 21.86 -16.57
N ASN A 171 1.37 22.97 -17.29
CA ASN A 171 0.50 23.16 -18.45
C ASN A 171 1.33 22.94 -19.73
N PHE A 172 1.05 21.86 -20.45
CA PHE A 172 1.75 21.45 -21.66
C PHE A 172 1.15 22.05 -22.94
N LYS A 173 0.26 23.03 -22.81
CA LYS A 173 -0.28 23.86 -23.91
C LYS A 173 -0.87 23.05 -25.07
N GLY A 174 -1.53 21.94 -24.75
CA GLY A 174 -2.16 21.06 -25.74
C GLY A 174 -1.17 20.20 -26.52
N ARG A 175 0.06 19.97 -26.01
CA ARG A 175 0.99 19.02 -26.62
C ARG A 175 0.34 17.64 -26.69
N GLU A 176 0.45 17.00 -27.84
CA GLU A 176 -0.07 15.67 -28.07
C GLU A 176 0.96 14.61 -27.66
N VAL A 177 0.51 13.59 -26.92
CA VAL A 177 1.30 12.40 -26.57
C VAL A 177 0.71 11.12 -27.15
N THR A 178 1.55 10.19 -27.52
CA THR A 178 1.17 8.89 -28.07
C THR A 178 1.11 7.84 -26.97
N VAL A 179 -0.04 7.20 -26.81
CA VAL A 179 -0.33 6.25 -25.74
C VAL A 179 -0.48 4.86 -26.33
N ALA A 180 0.50 3.99 -26.10
CA ALA A 180 0.41 2.58 -26.45
C ALA A 180 -0.45 1.82 -25.44
N GLY A 181 -1.40 1.04 -25.93
CA GLY A 181 -2.21 0.19 -25.08
C GLY A 181 -2.84 -0.96 -25.83
N PHE A 182 -3.51 -1.85 -25.11
CA PHE A 182 -4.32 -2.92 -25.69
C PHE A 182 -5.60 -3.08 -24.88
N ASN A 183 -6.58 -3.81 -25.39
CA ASN A 183 -7.84 -4.02 -24.70
C ASN A 183 -7.69 -5.12 -23.64
N VAL A 184 -7.85 -4.77 -22.37
CA VAL A 184 -7.96 -5.71 -21.24
C VAL A 184 -9.13 -5.31 -20.34
N SER A 185 -9.97 -6.31 -20.02
CA SER A 185 -11.19 -6.12 -19.22
C SER A 185 -10.91 -5.31 -17.94
N MET A 186 -11.79 -4.36 -17.62
CA MET A 186 -11.75 -3.44 -16.48
C MET A 186 -10.63 -2.38 -16.47
N PHE A 187 -9.49 -2.61 -17.13
CA PHE A 187 -8.34 -1.70 -17.06
C PHE A 187 -8.22 -0.76 -18.27
N THR A 188 -8.33 -1.29 -19.48
CA THR A 188 -8.20 -0.50 -20.72
C THR A 188 -9.12 -1.05 -21.80
N SER A 189 -9.91 -0.18 -22.40
CA SER A 189 -10.75 -0.51 -23.54
C SER A 189 -10.88 0.71 -24.43
N PHE A 190 -10.44 0.57 -25.67
CA PHE A 190 -10.51 1.59 -26.69
C PHE A 190 -11.61 1.25 -27.70
N GLY A 191 -12.35 2.28 -28.13
CA GLY A 191 -13.22 2.22 -29.29
C GLY A 191 -12.43 2.20 -30.61
N GLN A 192 -13.14 2.30 -31.72
CA GLN A 192 -12.52 2.49 -33.03
C GLN A 192 -11.65 3.75 -33.03
N VAL A 193 -10.50 3.67 -33.67
CA VAL A 193 -9.51 4.76 -33.72
C VAL A 193 -9.60 5.44 -35.07
N ASP A 194 -9.61 6.77 -35.09
CA ASP A 194 -9.62 7.57 -36.31
C ASP A 194 -8.25 7.56 -37.02
N GLU A 195 -8.16 8.19 -38.20
CA GLU A 195 -6.91 8.29 -38.97
C GLU A 195 -5.78 9.03 -38.22
N LYS A 196 -6.12 9.85 -37.22
CA LYS A 196 -5.18 10.62 -36.41
C LYS A 196 -4.75 9.88 -35.14
N GLY A 197 -5.34 8.72 -34.85
CA GLY A 197 -5.06 7.95 -33.65
C GLY A 197 -5.99 8.25 -32.47
N HIS A 198 -7.05 9.05 -32.60
CA HIS A 198 -7.97 9.31 -31.50
C HIS A 198 -9.04 8.19 -31.39
N PRO A 199 -9.22 7.60 -30.20
CA PRO A 199 -10.27 6.61 -30.00
C PRO A 199 -11.64 7.30 -29.87
N ALA A 200 -12.66 6.77 -30.56
CA ALA A 200 -14.04 7.26 -30.50
C ALA A 200 -14.62 7.25 -29.07
N TRP A 201 -14.16 6.32 -28.25
CA TRP A 201 -14.45 6.26 -26.81
C TRP A 201 -13.33 5.48 -26.11
N PHE A 202 -13.20 5.67 -24.80
CA PHE A 202 -12.32 4.87 -23.96
C PHE A 202 -13.01 4.50 -22.64
N LYS A 203 -12.63 3.36 -22.06
CA LYS A 203 -13.09 2.86 -20.77
C LYS A 203 -11.97 2.16 -20.02
N GLY A 204 -12.15 2.02 -18.71
CA GLY A 204 -11.22 1.30 -17.83
C GLY A 204 -10.42 2.23 -16.93
N ILE A 205 -9.96 1.69 -15.81
CA ILE A 205 -9.36 2.49 -14.73
C ILE A 205 -8.04 3.16 -15.16
N ASP A 206 -7.19 2.47 -15.92
CA ASP A 206 -5.90 3.02 -16.36
C ASP A 206 -6.10 4.21 -17.29
N LEU A 207 -7.06 4.11 -18.23
CA LEU A 207 -7.39 5.19 -19.16
C LEU A 207 -8.09 6.36 -18.47
N TYR A 208 -8.90 6.10 -17.44
CA TYR A 208 -9.53 7.18 -16.68
C TYR A 208 -8.50 7.98 -15.86
N VAL A 209 -7.54 7.29 -15.24
CA VAL A 209 -6.41 7.94 -14.55
C VAL A 209 -5.58 8.76 -15.54
N LEU A 210 -5.22 8.18 -16.69
CA LEU A 210 -4.47 8.87 -17.74
C LEU A 210 -5.24 10.10 -18.26
N TRP A 211 -6.53 9.95 -18.57
CA TRP A 211 -7.37 11.05 -19.02
C TRP A 211 -7.44 12.17 -17.99
N ARG A 212 -7.56 11.84 -16.70
CA ARG A 212 -7.58 12.84 -15.64
C ARG A 212 -6.25 13.58 -15.55
N LEU A 213 -5.13 12.86 -15.60
CA LEU A 213 -3.78 13.44 -15.57
C LEU A 213 -3.54 14.36 -16.77
N THR A 214 -3.83 13.89 -17.98
CA THR A 214 -3.66 14.67 -19.22
C THR A 214 -4.55 15.90 -19.26
N SER A 215 -5.80 15.80 -18.80
CA SER A 215 -6.72 16.95 -18.72
C SER A 215 -6.24 18.02 -17.75
N LEU A 216 -5.71 17.61 -16.58
CA LEU A 216 -5.13 18.55 -15.61
C LEU A 216 -3.90 19.26 -16.18
N MET A 217 -3.09 18.53 -16.96
CA MET A 217 -1.84 19.02 -17.54
C MET A 217 -2.02 19.73 -18.90
N ASN A 218 -3.25 19.85 -19.40
CA ASN A 218 -3.54 20.36 -20.75
C ASN A 218 -2.71 19.63 -21.83
N ILE A 219 -2.76 18.30 -21.81
CA ILE A 219 -2.15 17.38 -22.77
C ILE A 219 -3.26 16.74 -23.60
N THR A 220 -3.10 16.69 -24.92
CA THR A 220 -3.93 15.86 -25.80
C THR A 220 -3.25 14.51 -26.02
N TRP A 221 -3.98 13.47 -26.38
CA TRP A 221 -3.38 12.16 -26.60
C TRP A 221 -4.05 11.36 -27.70
N LYS A 222 -3.24 10.52 -28.35
CA LYS A 222 -3.70 9.55 -29.35
C LYS A 222 -3.33 8.13 -28.93
N ALA A 223 -4.15 7.17 -29.31
CA ALA A 223 -4.00 5.76 -29.00
C ALA A 223 -3.23 5.03 -30.10
N LEU A 224 -2.18 4.30 -29.69
CA LEU A 224 -1.55 3.26 -30.47
C LEU A 224 -2.01 1.90 -29.92
N ILE A 225 -3.05 1.32 -30.53
CA ILE A 225 -3.59 0.04 -30.06
C ILE A 225 -2.72 -1.11 -30.56
N SER A 226 -2.00 -1.73 -29.63
CA SER A 226 -1.21 -2.91 -29.90
C SER A 226 -2.09 -4.16 -30.00
N LYS A 227 -1.85 -4.98 -31.02
CA LYS A 227 -2.47 -6.31 -31.16
C LYS A 227 -1.91 -7.29 -30.12
N ASP A 228 -0.61 -7.18 -29.88
CA ASP A 228 0.09 -7.90 -28.83
C ASP A 228 -0.10 -7.17 -27.50
N ARG A 229 -0.11 -7.90 -26.38
CA ARG A 229 -0.38 -7.31 -25.05
C ARG A 229 0.82 -6.50 -24.55
N TRP A 230 1.52 -7.03 -23.55
CA TRP A 230 2.59 -6.30 -22.88
C TRP A 230 3.91 -6.32 -23.67
N GLY A 231 4.24 -7.46 -24.29
CA GLY A 231 5.58 -7.76 -24.78
C GLY A 231 6.43 -8.42 -23.68
N MET A 232 7.32 -9.34 -24.08
CA MET A 232 8.22 -10.09 -23.21
C MET A 232 9.67 -9.87 -23.64
N LYS A 233 10.59 -9.85 -22.67
CA LYS A 233 12.02 -9.82 -22.94
C LYS A 233 12.47 -11.22 -23.32
N LEU A 234 13.07 -11.35 -24.49
CA LEU A 234 13.65 -12.58 -24.99
C LEU A 234 15.06 -12.76 -24.40
N PRO A 235 15.59 -14.00 -24.35
CA PRO A 235 16.94 -14.26 -23.83
C PRO A 235 18.06 -13.51 -24.55
N ASN A 236 17.85 -13.13 -25.81
CA ASN A 236 18.78 -12.31 -26.59
C ASN A 236 18.74 -10.80 -26.22
N GLY A 237 17.98 -10.42 -25.18
CA GLY A 237 17.81 -9.05 -24.71
C GLY A 237 16.80 -8.22 -25.50
N THR A 238 16.25 -8.74 -26.60
CA THR A 238 15.24 -8.04 -27.40
C THR A 238 13.84 -8.20 -26.81
N TRP A 239 12.93 -7.29 -27.15
CA TRP A 239 11.55 -7.34 -26.68
C TRP A 239 10.61 -7.78 -27.80
N THR A 240 9.68 -8.69 -27.52
CA THR A 240 8.63 -9.05 -28.47
C THR A 240 7.71 -7.85 -28.73
N PRO A 241 6.97 -7.83 -29.86
CA PRO A 241 5.92 -6.84 -30.09
C PRO A 241 4.95 -6.74 -28.91
N GLY A 242 4.46 -5.52 -28.66
CA GLY A 242 3.61 -5.19 -27.51
C GLY A 242 3.82 -3.75 -27.04
N VAL A 243 3.10 -3.36 -25.99
CA VAL A 243 3.16 -2.01 -25.41
C VAL A 243 4.59 -1.65 -24.98
N PHE A 244 5.34 -2.56 -24.35
CA PHE A 244 6.71 -2.29 -23.92
C PHE A 244 7.63 -1.97 -25.11
N ARG A 245 7.55 -2.77 -26.18
CA ARG A 245 8.37 -2.55 -27.36
C ARG A 245 8.01 -1.25 -28.05
N ALA A 246 6.73 -0.88 -28.10
CA ALA A 246 6.29 0.40 -28.67
C ALA A 246 6.90 1.60 -27.96
N VAL A 247 6.99 1.56 -26.63
CA VAL A 247 7.63 2.61 -25.83
C VAL A 247 9.15 2.62 -26.03
N LEU A 248 9.80 1.44 -25.99
CA LEU A 248 11.26 1.33 -26.18
C LEU A 248 11.72 1.78 -27.58
N ASP A 249 10.91 1.52 -28.60
CA ASP A 249 11.19 1.95 -29.98
C ASP A 249 10.86 3.44 -30.24
N GLY A 250 10.39 4.18 -29.23
CA GLY A 250 9.98 5.58 -29.38
C GLY A 250 8.72 5.77 -30.23
N LYS A 251 7.93 4.71 -30.43
CA LYS A 251 6.65 4.77 -31.16
C LYS A 251 5.50 5.25 -30.29
N ALA A 252 5.67 5.18 -28.96
CA ALA A 252 4.74 5.71 -27.98
C ALA A 252 5.48 6.37 -26.83
N ASP A 253 4.91 7.42 -26.28
CA ASP A 253 5.45 8.16 -25.15
C ASP A 253 5.06 7.49 -23.82
N ILE A 254 3.87 6.88 -23.77
CA ILE A 254 3.29 6.27 -22.57
C ILE A 254 2.72 4.90 -22.89
N GLY A 255 2.97 3.91 -22.03
CA GLY A 255 2.35 2.58 -22.11
C GLY A 255 1.28 2.37 -21.03
N VAL A 256 0.10 1.88 -21.42
CA VAL A 256 -1.01 1.54 -20.52
C VAL A 256 -1.58 0.14 -20.84
N GLY A 257 -2.19 -0.53 -19.86
CA GLY A 257 -2.79 -1.86 -20.07
C GLY A 257 -2.52 -2.87 -18.97
N SER A 258 -2.78 -2.50 -17.71
CA SER A 258 -2.57 -3.37 -16.54
C SER A 258 -1.17 -3.98 -16.53
N ILE A 259 -0.16 -3.10 -16.53
CA ILE A 259 1.25 -3.50 -16.61
C ILE A 259 1.70 -4.02 -15.24
N TRP A 260 2.08 -5.30 -15.20
CA TRP A 260 2.70 -5.89 -14.02
C TRP A 260 4.15 -5.46 -13.95
N MET A 261 4.55 -4.89 -12.81
CA MET A 261 5.95 -4.58 -12.53
C MET A 261 6.73 -5.86 -12.31
N THR A 262 7.73 -6.11 -13.15
CA THR A 262 8.71 -7.18 -13.00
C THR A 262 10.11 -6.57 -13.04
N ILE A 263 11.11 -7.26 -12.48
CA ILE A 263 12.50 -6.78 -12.45
C ILE A 263 12.98 -6.42 -13.86
N GLU A 264 12.76 -7.32 -14.82
CA GLU A 264 13.17 -7.11 -16.22
C GLU A 264 12.60 -5.84 -16.85
N LYS A 265 11.35 -5.50 -16.52
CA LYS A 265 10.67 -4.30 -17.03
C LYS A 265 11.20 -3.05 -16.37
N TYR A 266 11.38 -3.09 -15.05
CA TYR A 266 11.91 -1.99 -14.26
C TYR A 266 13.34 -1.61 -14.66
N GLU A 267 14.17 -2.61 -14.97
CA GLU A 267 15.54 -2.39 -15.46
C GLU A 267 15.59 -1.85 -16.90
N SER A 268 14.55 -2.09 -17.70
CA SER A 268 14.56 -1.72 -19.12
C SER A 268 13.93 -0.34 -19.39
N MET A 269 13.03 0.14 -18.54
CA MET A 269 12.44 1.47 -18.66
C MET A 269 11.94 2.01 -17.31
N PRO A 270 11.84 3.34 -17.15
CA PRO A 270 11.18 3.94 -16.00
C PRO A 270 9.71 3.53 -15.94
N LEU A 271 9.28 3.04 -14.78
CA LEU A 271 7.88 2.71 -14.48
C LEU A 271 7.35 3.68 -13.42
N THR A 272 6.08 4.06 -13.54
CA THR A 272 5.40 4.85 -12.52
C THR A 272 5.18 4.03 -11.26
N ALA A 273 4.89 4.70 -10.14
CA ALA A 273 4.40 4.03 -8.94
C ALA A 273 3.18 3.14 -9.27
N PRO A 274 3.06 1.95 -8.66
CA PRO A 274 1.93 1.07 -8.89
C PRO A 274 0.62 1.74 -8.47
N THR A 275 -0.38 1.74 -9.35
CA THR A 275 -1.71 2.28 -9.07
C THR A 275 -2.53 1.37 -8.14
N SER A 276 -2.22 0.07 -8.13
CA SER A 276 -2.87 -0.91 -7.26
C SER A 276 -1.96 -2.10 -7.00
N MET A 277 -2.17 -2.77 -5.86
CA MET A 277 -1.58 -4.07 -5.58
C MET A 277 -2.60 -5.17 -5.89
N VAL A 278 -2.21 -6.12 -6.71
CA VAL A 278 -3.02 -7.30 -7.04
C VAL A 278 -2.29 -8.56 -6.58
N TYR A 279 -3.06 -9.53 -6.11
CA TYR A 279 -2.54 -10.81 -5.64
C TYR A 279 -3.01 -11.92 -6.57
N LEU A 280 -2.13 -12.88 -6.84
CA LEU A 280 -2.51 -14.11 -7.55
C LEU A 280 -3.50 -14.89 -6.70
N ARG A 281 -4.71 -15.09 -7.24
CA ARG A 281 -5.77 -15.87 -6.61
C ARG A 281 -6.15 -17.02 -7.53
N HIS A 282 -6.28 -18.21 -6.96
CA HIS A 282 -6.78 -19.36 -7.68
C HIS A 282 -8.30 -19.24 -7.80
N LEU A 283 -8.78 -19.08 -9.03
CA LEU A 283 -10.21 -19.13 -9.33
C LEU A 283 -10.62 -20.60 -9.48
N ILE A 284 -11.16 -21.18 -8.42
CA ILE A 284 -11.80 -22.49 -8.50
C ILE A 284 -13.23 -22.33 -8.99
N ARG A 285 -13.67 -23.24 -9.86
CA ARG A 285 -15.07 -23.28 -10.29
C ARG A 285 -15.93 -23.43 -9.04
N ARG A 286 -16.97 -22.59 -8.92
CA ARG A 286 -17.97 -22.74 -7.85
C ARG A 286 -18.45 -24.19 -7.87
N PRO A 287 -18.38 -24.94 -6.75
CA PRO A 287 -18.91 -26.29 -6.72
C PRO A 287 -20.36 -26.21 -7.17
N ALA A 288 -20.75 -27.09 -8.09
CA ALA A 288 -22.15 -27.19 -8.47
C ALA A 288 -22.96 -27.36 -7.18
N ALA A 289 -24.06 -26.62 -7.06
CA ALA A 289 -24.97 -26.85 -5.93
C ALA A 289 -25.25 -28.34 -5.91
N SER A 290 -25.01 -28.99 -4.77
CA SER A 290 -25.44 -30.35 -4.58
C SER A 290 -26.95 -30.31 -4.61
N ASN A 291 -27.55 -30.47 -5.79
CA ASN A 291 -28.97 -30.81 -5.91
C ASN A 291 -29.16 -31.93 -4.89
N ALA A 292 -30.04 -31.75 -3.90
CA ALA A 292 -30.19 -32.68 -2.79
C ALA A 292 -30.36 -34.09 -3.34
N ILE A 293 -29.25 -34.83 -3.43
CA ILE A 293 -29.24 -36.13 -4.07
C ILE A 293 -29.91 -36.99 -3.02
N TRP A 294 -31.11 -37.50 -3.28
CA TRP A 294 -31.80 -38.44 -2.37
C TRP A 294 -30.89 -39.62 -1.94
N ASN A 295 -29.93 -39.99 -2.79
CA ASN A 295 -28.89 -40.97 -2.47
C ASN A 295 -27.89 -40.52 -1.38
N SER A 296 -27.89 -39.25 -0.95
CA SER A 296 -27.00 -38.77 0.10
C SER A 296 -27.30 -39.43 1.45
N PHE A 297 -28.54 -39.83 1.70
CA PHE A 297 -28.89 -40.59 2.92
C PHE A 297 -28.16 -41.93 2.97
N PHE A 298 -28.11 -42.66 1.85
CA PHE A 298 -27.46 -43.97 1.76
C PHE A 298 -25.94 -43.93 1.67
N LYS A 299 -25.35 -42.77 1.33
CA LYS A 299 -23.89 -42.58 1.23
C LYS A 299 -23.15 -42.58 2.57
N HIS A 300 -23.83 -42.42 3.70
CA HIS A 300 -23.20 -42.40 5.03
C HIS A 300 -22.61 -43.76 5.43
N TYR A 301 -23.17 -44.86 4.91
CA TYR A 301 -22.73 -46.22 5.19
C TYR A 301 -22.41 -46.96 3.89
N PRO A 302 -21.40 -47.84 3.88
CA PRO A 302 -21.13 -48.66 2.72
C PRO A 302 -22.31 -49.62 2.43
N PRO A 303 -22.52 -50.03 1.17
CA PRO A 303 -23.61 -50.94 0.80
C PRO A 303 -23.63 -52.24 1.60
N SER A 304 -22.48 -52.70 2.10
CA SER A 304 -22.35 -53.89 2.95
C SER A 304 -23.11 -53.75 4.27
N VAL A 305 -23.12 -52.56 4.89
CA VAL A 305 -23.84 -52.32 6.15
C VAL A 305 -25.35 -52.35 5.91
N TRP A 306 -25.83 -51.75 4.81
CA TRP A 306 -27.23 -51.82 4.43
C TRP A 306 -27.68 -53.26 4.13
N ALA A 307 -26.85 -54.03 3.42
CA ALA A 307 -27.11 -55.45 3.17
C ALA A 307 -27.18 -56.24 4.48
N LEU A 308 -26.26 -56.00 5.42
CA LEU A 308 -26.25 -56.66 6.73
C LEU A 308 -27.48 -56.30 7.57
N LEU A 309 -27.93 -55.04 7.53
CA LEU A 309 -29.18 -54.61 8.16
C LEU A 309 -30.39 -55.34 7.57
N LEU A 310 -30.47 -55.48 6.25
CA LEU A 310 -31.54 -56.22 5.58
C LEU A 310 -31.52 -57.72 5.95
N VAL A 311 -30.34 -58.34 5.95
CA VAL A 311 -30.18 -59.75 6.35
C VAL A 311 -30.56 -59.95 7.81
N ALA A 312 -30.11 -59.08 8.71
CA ALA A 312 -30.47 -59.13 10.13
C ALA A 312 -31.97 -58.95 10.33
N ALA A 313 -32.61 -58.01 9.62
CA ALA A 313 -34.06 -57.82 9.66
C ALA A 313 -34.80 -59.09 9.19
N PHE A 314 -34.34 -59.71 8.10
CA PHE A 314 -34.94 -60.93 7.58
C PHE A 314 -34.82 -62.11 8.55
N ILE A 315 -33.64 -62.31 9.15
CA ILE A 315 -33.41 -63.35 10.16
C ILE A 315 -34.33 -63.13 11.38
N ASN A 316 -34.49 -61.89 11.85
CA ASN A 316 -35.38 -61.59 12.97
C ASN A 316 -36.84 -61.91 12.65
N VAL A 317 -37.33 -61.54 11.46
CA VAL A 317 -38.70 -61.86 11.02
C VAL A 317 -38.90 -63.38 10.96
N LEU A 318 -37.93 -64.11 10.39
CA LEU A 318 -37.99 -65.58 10.34
C LEU A 318 -38.01 -66.20 11.74
N ALA A 319 -37.12 -65.75 12.64
CA ALA A 319 -37.06 -66.25 14.00
C ALA A 319 -38.39 -66.03 14.74
N ILE A 320 -38.97 -64.83 14.65
CA ILE A 320 -40.28 -64.52 15.24
C ILE A 320 -41.36 -65.42 14.65
N SER A 321 -41.39 -65.57 13.31
CA SER A 321 -42.40 -66.42 12.64
C SER A 321 -42.33 -67.89 13.06
N LEU A 322 -41.11 -68.43 13.23
CA LEU A 322 -40.89 -69.80 13.70
C LEU A 322 -41.32 -69.96 15.16
N ILE A 323 -40.98 -69.00 16.02
CA ILE A 323 -41.41 -69.01 17.43
C ILE A 323 -42.94 -68.98 17.51
N THR A 324 -43.59 -68.07 16.78
CA THR A 324 -45.06 -67.98 16.72
C THR A 324 -45.69 -69.26 16.18
N TYR A 325 -45.10 -69.86 15.14
CA TYR A 325 -45.55 -71.14 14.60
C TYR A 325 -45.46 -72.27 15.63
N CYS A 326 -44.32 -72.39 16.33
CA CYS A 326 -44.12 -73.39 17.39
C CYS A 326 -45.09 -73.19 18.55
N ILE A 327 -45.30 -71.95 19.01
CA ILE A 327 -46.27 -71.63 20.06
C ILE A 327 -47.69 -72.03 19.64
N ASN A 328 -48.10 -71.69 18.41
CA ASN A 328 -49.41 -72.05 17.88
C ASN A 328 -49.60 -73.57 17.76
N ARG A 329 -48.55 -74.30 17.35
CA ARG A 329 -48.59 -75.77 17.27
C ARG A 329 -48.72 -76.40 18.65
N ILE A 330 -47.92 -75.97 19.64
CA ILE A 330 -48.02 -76.44 21.02
C ILE A 330 -49.41 -76.12 21.59
N ARG A 331 -49.95 -74.92 21.34
CA ARG A 331 -51.29 -74.54 21.77
C ARG A 331 -52.36 -75.46 21.17
N ASN A 332 -52.26 -75.80 19.89
CA ASN A 332 -53.18 -76.72 19.22
C ASN A 332 -53.06 -78.14 19.78
N ASP A 333 -51.86 -78.63 20.07
CA ASP A 333 -51.65 -79.95 20.67
C ASP A 333 -52.21 -80.02 22.11
N ILE A 334 -52.05 -78.96 22.90
CA ILE A 334 -52.66 -78.85 24.24
C ILE A 334 -54.18 -78.84 24.13
N ALA A 335 -54.75 -78.05 23.21
CA ALA A 335 -56.20 -77.98 22.99
C ALA A 335 -56.79 -79.33 22.52
N HIS A 336 -56.06 -80.07 21.68
CA HIS A 336 -56.45 -81.42 21.27
C HIS A 336 -56.45 -82.40 22.46
N LYS A 337 -55.43 -82.35 23.32
CA LYS A 337 -55.36 -83.19 24.54
C LYS A 337 -56.46 -82.84 25.55
N SER A 338 -56.77 -81.56 25.77
CA SER A 338 -57.86 -81.16 26.67
C SER A 338 -59.23 -81.64 26.17
N ASN A 339 -59.48 -81.58 24.86
CA ASN A 339 -60.72 -82.09 24.27
C ASN A 339 -60.84 -83.62 24.39
N PHE A 340 -59.73 -84.34 24.26
CA PHE A 340 -59.71 -85.80 24.46
C PHE A 340 -59.97 -86.21 25.92
N LEU A 341 -59.42 -85.47 26.89
CA LEU A 341 -59.67 -85.73 28.32
C LEU A 341 -61.11 -85.41 28.74
N MET A 342 -61.72 -84.36 28.19
CA MET A 342 -63.14 -84.05 28.40
C MET A 342 -64.08 -85.15 27.87
N LEU A 343 -63.73 -85.79 26.74
CA LEU A 343 -64.52 -86.90 26.17
C LEU A 343 -64.38 -88.20 26.96
N ASN A 344 -63.21 -88.47 27.55
CA ASN A 344 -62.99 -89.68 28.36
C ASN A 344 -63.63 -89.62 29.75
N HIS A 345 -63.80 -88.44 30.34
CA HIS A 345 -64.50 -88.29 31.62
C HIS A 345 -66.04 -88.31 31.50
N GLY A 346 -66.60 -88.21 30.29
CA GLY A 346 -68.04 -88.29 30.04
C GLY A 346 -68.64 -89.70 29.98
N ASN A 347 -67.83 -90.76 30.16
CA ASN A 347 -68.26 -92.16 30.00
C ASN A 347 -68.23 -92.99 31.30
N PHE A 348 -68.19 -92.36 32.48
CA PHE A 348 -68.37 -93.03 33.77
C PHE A 348 -69.52 -92.38 34.56
N GLU A 349 -70.75 -92.54 34.08
CA GLU A 349 -71.94 -92.56 34.92
C GLU A 349 -72.77 -93.80 34.55
N PHE A 350 -72.60 -94.85 35.34
CA PHE A 350 -73.57 -95.92 35.58
C PHE A 350 -73.46 -96.33 37.05
#